data_AF-A0ABD4TFX0-F1
#
_entry.id   AF-A0ABD4TFX0-F1
#
_cell.length_a   1.000
_cell.length_b   1.000
_cell.length_c   1.000
_cell.angle_alpha   90.00
_cell.angle_beta   90.00
_cell.angle_gamma   90.00
#
_symmetry.space_group_name_H-M   'P 1'
#
loop_
_entity.id
_entity.type
_entity.pdbx_description
1 polymer ?
#
loop_
_entity_poly.entity_id
_entity_poly.type
_entity_poly.pdbx_seq_one_letter_code
_entity_poly.pdbx_strand_id
1 'polypeptide(L)'
;MNRSFFSDPNHFHYYGPAFDLTNDHLTLEEKNRLIGIIAETFEEYPDCREVTLALSSLYESIGDRISAYSTLIDDYFFSESSLCMMRKAFLFRPWNEKDDRRLLAELTKRHDDPQLMRRLYAFLGFTLMKDDERAEELWHSLLEETLFRPPSGTDDILDHSYRYSVFHNLSFREQIEGIRYLLRAGIPDNLEVELVSFSEAIPSYLKNLLSLIMLFISDTEDAEIKDPLCVVIAAAFGSVEIIDGFLADSEERLDEVFVEYIELLREEAVTTGEEAIALIHLLNRADDPILHEEGFLDDFERVMQSTNPSVLIIADWIIRQIPAERLQDLPQEYQTEYFRKRADLLEDYYKDEPDDEDTSLEELEERVPDEILALSPEEVIELGDIELFFSFLRDHISDGKYLNMSGTFIELGLDLDRMDEVFDQKTVFMEHKCKQALALIESYLFVQDRNYKRAEAHIHQGEMEPDEAELFLARIYLQTESPKKAVEICEKLLKKKRIGVDPYPILILAYRAAGSEKKAQKAEAAMRRQG
;
A
#
# COMPACT_ATOMS: atom_id res chain seq x y z
N MET A 1 -27.17 17.02 4.25
CA MET A 1 -26.34 16.19 5.15
C MET A 1 -24.92 16.48 4.71
N ASN A 2 -24.07 16.98 5.61
CA ASN A 2 -22.66 17.15 5.29
C ASN A 2 -22.10 15.77 4.99
N ARG A 3 -21.42 15.63 3.86
CA ARG A 3 -20.81 14.37 3.46
C ARG A 3 -19.49 14.27 4.24
N SER A 4 -19.40 13.34 5.19
CA SER A 4 -18.16 13.11 5.94
C SER A 4 -17.06 12.70 4.97
N PHE A 5 -15.81 13.10 5.21
CA PHE A 5 -14.67 12.65 4.43
C PHE A 5 -14.65 11.12 4.32
N PHE A 6 -14.87 10.40 5.42
CA PHE A 6 -14.87 8.93 5.45
C PHE A 6 -16.17 8.26 4.94
N SER A 7 -17.07 9.02 4.32
CA SER A 7 -18.24 8.47 3.62
C SER A 7 -17.97 8.16 2.14
N ASP A 8 -16.78 8.51 1.63
CA ASP A 8 -16.34 8.11 0.29
C ASP A 8 -15.38 6.91 0.39
N PRO A 9 -15.72 5.73 -0.17
CA PRO A 9 -14.86 4.55 -0.11
C PRO A 9 -13.48 4.78 -0.76
N ASN A 10 -13.38 5.68 -1.75
CA ASN A 10 -12.12 5.93 -2.45
C ASN A 10 -11.05 6.53 -1.53
N HIS A 11 -11.45 7.27 -0.49
CA HIS A 11 -10.50 7.84 0.46
C HIS A 11 -9.79 6.78 1.31
N PHE A 12 -10.36 5.57 1.44
CA PHE A 12 -9.77 4.50 2.25
C PHE A 12 -8.60 3.82 1.56
N HIS A 13 -8.43 3.94 0.24
CA HIS A 13 -7.23 3.44 -0.44
C HIS A 13 -5.96 4.06 0.15
N TYR A 14 -6.04 5.33 0.53
CA TYR A 14 -4.94 6.05 1.14
C TYR A 14 -5.04 6.07 2.65
N TYR A 15 -6.22 6.29 3.25
CA TYR A 15 -6.36 6.37 4.72
C TYR A 15 -6.43 5.02 5.43
N GLY A 16 -6.79 3.94 4.73
CA GLY A 16 -6.89 2.60 5.31
C GLY A 16 -5.59 2.15 5.98
N PRO A 17 -4.45 2.22 5.29
CA PRO A 17 -3.14 1.91 5.89
C PRO A 17 -2.77 2.79 7.10
N ALA A 18 -3.28 4.03 7.19
CA ALA A 18 -2.95 4.95 8.27
C ALA A 18 -3.43 4.41 9.62
N PHE A 19 -4.54 3.68 9.65
CA PHE A 19 -5.06 3.07 10.87
C PHE A 19 -4.11 2.03 11.47
N ASP A 20 -3.21 1.44 10.68
CA ASP A 20 -2.16 0.57 11.19
C ASP A 20 -1.03 1.32 11.91
N LEU A 21 -0.89 2.63 11.63
CA LEU A 21 0.12 3.50 12.22
C LEU A 21 -0.39 4.27 13.45
N THR A 22 -1.71 4.42 13.62
CA THR A 22 -2.30 5.31 14.64
C THR A 22 -2.00 4.96 16.11
N ASN A 23 -1.64 3.70 16.42
CA ASN A 23 -1.45 3.20 17.79
C ASN A 23 -2.56 3.66 18.79
N ASP A 24 -2.15 4.31 19.87
CA ASP A 24 -3.02 4.84 20.93
C ASP A 24 -3.22 6.36 20.83
N HIS A 25 -2.80 6.98 19.72
CA HIS A 25 -2.89 8.43 19.51
C HIS A 25 -4.29 8.92 19.13
N LEU A 26 -5.21 8.02 18.81
CA LEU A 26 -6.64 8.32 18.75
C LEU A 26 -7.30 8.05 20.11
N THR A 27 -8.05 9.02 20.63
CA THR A 27 -8.82 8.82 21.86
C THR A 27 -9.93 7.78 21.64
N LEU A 28 -10.41 7.17 22.73
CA LEU A 28 -11.52 6.21 22.64
C LEU A 28 -12.79 6.84 22.04
N GLU A 29 -13.02 8.14 22.27
CA GLU A 29 -14.15 8.86 21.69
C GLU A 29 -13.99 9.01 20.18
N GLU A 30 -12.80 9.39 19.69
CA GLU A 30 -12.51 9.49 18.26
C GLU A 30 -12.56 8.12 17.58
N LYS A 31 -11.99 7.08 18.19
CA LYS A 31 -12.07 5.69 17.69
C LYS A 31 -13.53 5.26 17.51
N ASN A 32 -14.38 5.47 18.52
CA ASN A 32 -15.80 5.10 18.44
C ASN A 32 -16.57 5.92 17.39
N ARG A 33 -16.25 7.22 17.25
CA ARG A 33 -16.85 8.08 16.21
C ARG A 33 -16.50 7.57 14.81
N LEU A 34 -15.21 7.33 14.56
CA LEU A 34 -14.70 6.82 13.29
C LEU A 34 -15.29 5.44 12.97
N ILE A 35 -15.36 4.52 13.95
CA ILE A 35 -16.03 3.23 13.78
C ILE A 35 -17.48 3.42 13.31
N GLY A 36 -18.23 4.36 13.89
CA GLY A 36 -19.60 4.64 13.48
C GLY A 36 -19.70 5.07 12.01
N ILE A 37 -18.86 6.03 11.59
CA ILE A 37 -18.85 6.55 10.22
C ILE A 37 -18.42 5.46 9.22
N ILE A 38 -17.35 4.75 9.53
CA ILE A 38 -16.75 3.76 8.62
C ILE A 38 -17.64 2.51 8.53
N ALA A 39 -18.33 2.12 9.61
CA ALA A 39 -19.30 1.02 9.56
C ALA A 39 -20.50 1.35 8.66
N GLU A 40 -20.98 2.60 8.64
CA GLU A 40 -22.01 3.03 7.68
C GLU A 40 -21.50 2.92 6.24
N THR A 41 -20.26 3.36 5.97
CA THR A 41 -19.63 3.20 4.64
C THR A 41 -19.46 1.72 4.28
N PHE A 42 -19.06 0.86 5.22
CA PHE A 42 -18.95 -0.58 5.01
C PHE A 42 -20.30 -1.24 4.67
N GLU A 43 -21.38 -0.81 5.31
CA GLU A 43 -22.73 -1.32 4.98
C GLU A 43 -23.15 -0.97 3.54
N GLU A 44 -22.72 0.19 3.03
CA GLU A 44 -22.98 0.61 1.64
C GLU A 44 -22.03 -0.04 0.63
N TYR A 45 -20.77 -0.28 1.02
CA TYR A 45 -19.70 -0.83 0.18
C TYR A 45 -18.99 -2.02 0.88
N PRO A 46 -19.68 -3.14 1.11
CA PRO A 46 -19.15 -4.26 1.87
C PRO A 46 -17.97 -4.97 1.19
N ASP A 47 -17.85 -4.79 -0.13
CA ASP A 47 -16.77 -5.36 -0.95
C ASP A 47 -15.51 -4.45 -0.96
N CYS A 48 -15.55 -3.28 -0.31
CA CYS A 48 -14.36 -2.42 -0.22
C CYS A 48 -13.38 -2.94 0.85
N ARG A 49 -12.29 -3.55 0.39
CA ARG A 49 -11.23 -4.12 1.23
C ARG A 49 -10.60 -3.09 2.17
N GLU A 50 -10.35 -1.87 1.72
CA GLU A 50 -9.66 -0.88 2.54
C GLU A 50 -10.55 -0.34 3.65
N VAL A 51 -11.85 -0.19 3.39
CA VAL A 51 -12.84 0.06 4.43
C VAL A 51 -12.86 -1.10 5.43
N THR A 52 -12.86 -2.35 4.92
CA THR A 52 -12.79 -3.57 5.74
C THR A 52 -11.56 -3.61 6.65
N LEU A 53 -10.38 -3.34 6.11
CA LEU A 53 -9.11 -3.32 6.83
C LEU A 53 -9.08 -2.18 7.88
N ALA A 54 -9.49 -0.97 7.48
CA ALA A 54 -9.56 0.18 8.38
C ALA A 54 -10.49 -0.09 9.57
N LEU A 55 -11.69 -0.60 9.29
CA LEU A 55 -12.69 -0.90 10.30
C LEU A 55 -12.23 -2.04 11.22
N SER A 56 -11.60 -3.08 10.67
CA SER A 56 -10.98 -4.15 11.46
C SER A 56 -9.89 -3.63 12.39
N SER A 57 -8.95 -2.82 11.88
CA SER A 57 -7.88 -2.23 12.69
C SER A 57 -8.44 -1.32 13.80
N LEU A 58 -9.48 -0.55 13.52
CA LEU A 58 -10.15 0.27 14.54
C LEU A 58 -10.85 -0.55 15.62
N TYR A 59 -11.62 -1.59 15.25
CA TYR A 59 -12.24 -2.49 16.22
C TYR A 59 -11.19 -3.17 17.11
N GLU A 60 -10.07 -3.60 16.52
CA GLU A 60 -8.97 -4.16 17.29
C GLU A 60 -8.38 -3.14 18.27
N SER A 61 -8.20 -1.89 17.85
CA SER A 61 -7.62 -0.82 18.67
C SER A 61 -8.46 -0.45 19.90
N ILE A 62 -9.76 -0.76 19.91
CA ILE A 62 -10.65 -0.62 21.08
C ILE A 62 -10.82 -1.93 21.86
N GLY A 63 -10.15 -2.99 21.43
CA GLY A 63 -10.20 -4.33 22.03
C GLY A 63 -11.42 -5.17 21.61
N ASP A 64 -12.24 -4.71 20.65
CA ASP A 64 -13.37 -5.48 20.11
C ASP A 64 -12.91 -6.44 19.01
N ARG A 65 -12.22 -7.49 19.43
CA ARG A 65 -11.67 -8.51 18.52
C ARG A 65 -12.75 -9.32 17.80
N ILE A 66 -13.96 -9.40 18.34
CA ILE A 66 -15.06 -10.13 17.68
C ILE A 66 -15.51 -9.36 16.45
N SER A 67 -15.77 -8.07 16.62
CA SER A 67 -16.18 -7.20 15.51
C SER A 67 -15.05 -7.09 14.49
N ALA A 68 -13.80 -6.89 14.92
CA ALA A 68 -12.64 -6.88 14.02
C ALA A 68 -12.56 -8.15 13.16
N TYR A 69 -12.70 -9.32 13.79
CA TYR A 69 -12.67 -10.59 13.08
C TYR A 69 -13.87 -10.77 12.14
N SER A 70 -15.08 -10.36 12.57
CA SER A 70 -16.29 -10.45 11.75
C SER A 70 -16.14 -9.66 10.46
N THR A 71 -15.60 -8.44 10.53
CA THR A 71 -15.38 -7.59 9.36
C THR A 71 -14.48 -8.28 8.31
N LEU A 72 -13.51 -9.10 8.74
CA LEU A 72 -12.60 -9.84 7.85
C LEU A 72 -13.18 -11.12 7.21
N ILE A 73 -14.42 -11.52 7.54
CA ILE A 73 -15.03 -12.77 7.05
C ILE A 73 -16.11 -12.51 5.98
N ASP A 74 -16.64 -11.29 5.91
CA ASP A 74 -17.88 -11.05 5.19
C ASP A 74 -17.75 -11.13 3.66
N ASP A 75 -16.53 -11.01 3.11
CA ASP A 75 -16.24 -11.33 1.69
C ASP A 75 -15.50 -12.67 1.55
N TYR A 76 -16.12 -13.60 0.80
CA TYR A 76 -15.58 -14.93 0.49
C TYR A 76 -14.20 -14.86 -0.20
N PHE A 77 -13.97 -13.93 -1.12
CA PHE A 77 -12.72 -13.86 -1.88
C PHE A 77 -11.60 -13.20 -1.06
N PHE A 78 -11.86 -12.05 -0.45
CA PHE A 78 -10.91 -11.44 0.47
C PHE A 78 -10.58 -12.36 1.65
N SER A 79 -11.54 -13.15 2.15
CA SER A 79 -11.33 -14.03 3.31
C SER A 79 -10.25 -15.10 3.14
N GLU A 80 -9.93 -15.46 1.89
CA GLU A 80 -8.92 -16.47 1.53
C GLU A 80 -7.57 -15.86 1.07
N SER A 81 -7.48 -14.52 0.97
CA SER A 81 -6.22 -13.84 0.64
C SER A 81 -5.17 -14.03 1.73
N SER A 82 -3.89 -14.04 1.34
CA SER A 82 -2.79 -14.19 2.31
C SER A 82 -2.78 -13.07 3.35
N LEU A 83 -3.09 -11.83 2.95
CA LEU A 83 -3.23 -10.71 3.87
C LEU A 83 -4.34 -10.95 4.89
N CYS A 84 -5.54 -11.32 4.44
CA CYS A 84 -6.67 -11.49 5.35
C CYS A 84 -6.44 -12.64 6.34
N MET A 85 -5.84 -13.75 5.88
CA MET A 85 -5.40 -14.82 6.77
C MET A 85 -4.38 -14.32 7.81
N MET A 86 -3.43 -13.48 7.40
CA MET A 86 -2.43 -12.89 8.29
C MET A 86 -3.06 -11.96 9.32
N ARG A 87 -3.97 -11.07 8.90
CA ARG A 87 -4.73 -10.17 9.77
C ARG A 87 -5.59 -10.93 10.78
N LYS A 88 -6.24 -12.02 10.36
CA LYS A 88 -6.97 -12.93 11.27
C LYS A 88 -6.03 -13.57 12.29
N ALA A 89 -4.84 -14.01 11.88
CA ALA A 89 -3.85 -14.59 12.78
C ALA A 89 -3.39 -13.59 13.85
N PHE A 90 -3.17 -12.32 13.48
CA PHE A 90 -2.88 -11.27 14.48
C PHE A 90 -3.97 -11.14 15.55
N LEU A 91 -5.25 -11.21 15.15
CA LEU A 91 -6.39 -11.11 16.07
C LEU A 91 -6.54 -12.32 17.01
N PHE A 92 -6.15 -13.53 16.58
CA PHE A 92 -6.38 -14.76 17.33
C PHE A 92 -5.37 -15.07 18.44
N ARG A 93 -4.17 -14.46 18.39
CA ARG A 93 -3.05 -14.70 19.33
C ARG A 93 -3.42 -14.74 20.83
N PRO A 94 -4.43 -13.99 21.34
CA PRO A 94 -4.83 -14.03 22.74
C PRO A 94 -6.10 -14.86 23.07
N TRP A 95 -6.83 -15.42 22.10
CA TRP A 95 -8.21 -15.91 22.33
C TRP A 95 -8.52 -17.32 21.81
N ASN A 96 -7.91 -17.79 20.71
CA ASN A 96 -8.24 -19.09 20.13
C ASN A 96 -7.04 -19.74 19.41
N GLU A 97 -6.13 -20.34 20.20
CA GLU A 97 -4.90 -20.96 19.69
C GLU A 97 -5.12 -22.05 18.62
N LYS A 98 -6.30 -22.68 18.56
CA LYS A 98 -6.52 -23.79 17.63
C LYS A 98 -6.80 -23.32 16.21
N ASP A 99 -7.62 -22.28 16.08
CA ASP A 99 -7.95 -21.70 14.78
C ASP A 99 -6.79 -20.83 14.26
N ASP A 100 -6.07 -20.16 15.16
CA ASP A 100 -4.79 -19.49 14.87
C ASP A 100 -3.76 -20.44 14.24
N ARG A 101 -3.48 -21.57 14.93
CA ARG A 101 -2.53 -22.58 14.42
C ARG A 101 -2.96 -23.18 13.08
N ARG A 102 -4.27 -23.27 12.81
CA ARG A 102 -4.76 -23.78 11.52
C ARG A 102 -4.49 -22.77 10.41
N LEU A 103 -4.81 -21.50 10.63
CA LEU A 103 -4.59 -20.42 9.67
C LEU A 103 -3.09 -20.24 9.38
N LEU A 104 -2.27 -20.18 10.43
CA LEU A 104 -0.81 -20.09 10.28
C LEU A 104 -0.23 -21.32 9.58
N ALA A 105 -0.74 -22.53 9.86
CA ALA A 105 -0.34 -23.75 9.14
C ALA A 105 -0.83 -23.79 7.68
N GLU A 106 -1.79 -22.97 7.31
CA GLU A 106 -2.25 -22.83 5.92
C GLU A 106 -1.39 -21.81 5.17
N LEU A 107 -1.13 -20.65 5.78
CA LEU A 107 -0.19 -19.64 5.29
C LEU A 107 1.21 -20.21 5.06
N THR A 108 1.79 -20.87 6.06
CA THR A 108 3.17 -21.37 6.01
C THR A 108 3.40 -22.49 4.98
N LYS A 109 2.35 -23.18 4.53
CA LYS A 109 2.47 -24.14 3.40
C LYS A 109 2.86 -23.46 2.09
N ARG A 110 2.60 -22.15 1.98
CA ARG A 110 2.91 -21.33 0.80
C ARG A 110 4.38 -20.89 0.76
N HIS A 111 5.26 -21.43 1.61
CA HIS A 111 6.69 -21.12 1.63
C HIS A 111 7.45 -21.48 0.34
N ASP A 112 6.92 -22.40 -0.47
CA ASP A 112 7.48 -22.81 -1.76
C ASP A 112 6.62 -22.25 -2.92
N ASP A 113 5.71 -21.31 -2.62
CA ASP A 113 4.83 -20.72 -3.62
C ASP A 113 5.68 -19.93 -4.63
N PRO A 114 5.42 -20.06 -5.93
CA PRO A 114 6.11 -19.27 -6.96
C PRO A 114 5.85 -17.75 -6.86
N GLN A 115 4.84 -17.29 -6.12
CA GLN A 115 4.57 -15.88 -5.87
C GLN A 115 5.34 -15.35 -4.66
N LEU A 116 6.00 -14.21 -4.86
CA LEU A 116 6.76 -13.54 -3.80
C LEU A 116 5.87 -13.16 -2.62
N MET A 117 4.72 -12.51 -2.86
CA MET A 117 3.83 -12.04 -1.79
C MET A 117 3.35 -13.18 -0.88
N ARG A 118 2.93 -14.31 -1.44
CA ARG A 118 2.50 -15.47 -0.64
C ARG A 118 3.61 -16.05 0.22
N ARG A 119 4.85 -16.03 -0.28
CA ARG A 119 6.02 -16.42 0.51
C ARG A 119 6.34 -15.40 1.60
N LEU A 120 6.15 -14.11 1.35
CA LEU A 120 6.29 -13.09 2.39
C LEU A 120 5.28 -13.30 3.52
N TYR A 121 4.02 -13.58 3.18
CA TYR A 121 3.02 -13.95 4.19
C TYR A 121 3.31 -15.30 4.86
N ALA A 122 3.91 -16.26 4.15
CA ALA A 122 4.38 -17.51 4.77
C ALA A 122 5.54 -17.26 5.76
N PHE A 123 6.47 -16.37 5.41
CA PHE A 123 7.54 -15.91 6.29
C PHE A 123 6.94 -15.30 7.56
N LEU A 124 6.05 -14.32 7.44
CA LEU A 124 5.34 -13.73 8.59
C LEU A 124 4.53 -14.78 9.38
N GLY A 125 3.98 -15.79 8.70
CA GLY A 125 3.35 -16.93 9.34
C GLY A 125 4.32 -17.71 10.26
N PHE A 126 5.54 -18.00 9.79
CA PHE A 126 6.57 -18.64 10.61
C PHE A 126 7.03 -17.76 11.78
N THR A 127 7.16 -16.44 11.57
CA THR A 127 7.53 -15.51 12.66
C THR A 127 6.49 -15.52 13.80
N LEU A 128 5.20 -15.57 13.45
CA LEU A 128 4.10 -15.66 14.41
C LEU A 128 4.04 -17.03 15.12
N MET A 129 4.33 -18.11 14.40
CA MET A 129 4.45 -19.46 14.95
C MET A 129 5.69 -19.64 15.86
N LYS A 130 6.64 -18.69 15.83
CA LYS A 130 7.94 -18.77 16.51
C LYS A 130 8.78 -19.95 16.01
N ASP A 131 8.71 -20.21 14.71
CA ASP A 131 9.56 -21.19 14.02
C ASP A 131 10.74 -20.44 13.38
N ASP A 132 11.69 -20.03 14.23
CA ASP A 132 12.79 -19.14 13.82
C ASP A 132 13.69 -19.80 12.74
N GLU A 133 13.89 -21.12 12.80
CA GLU A 133 14.67 -21.88 11.80
C GLU A 133 14.05 -21.77 10.40
N ARG A 134 12.72 -21.98 10.29
CA ARG A 134 12.02 -21.87 9.00
C ARG A 134 11.89 -20.44 8.51
N ALA A 135 11.68 -19.50 9.42
CA ALA A 135 11.61 -18.08 9.06
C ALA A 135 12.95 -17.57 8.53
N GLU A 136 14.08 -17.93 9.15
CA GLU A 136 15.42 -17.56 8.68
C GLU A 136 15.78 -18.24 7.35
N GLU A 137 15.49 -19.54 7.19
CA GLU A 137 15.65 -20.27 5.92
C GLU A 137 14.90 -19.56 4.77
N LEU A 138 13.64 -19.19 5.00
CA LEU A 138 12.82 -18.54 3.99
C LEU A 138 13.26 -17.10 3.72
N TRP A 139 13.70 -16.36 4.75
CA TRP A 139 14.24 -15.01 4.60
C TRP A 139 15.43 -14.98 3.64
N HIS A 140 16.41 -15.85 3.82
CA HIS A 140 17.55 -15.91 2.90
C HIS A 140 17.14 -16.30 1.48
N SER A 141 16.18 -17.21 1.34
CA SER A 141 15.64 -17.56 0.02
C SER A 141 14.91 -16.40 -0.65
N LEU A 142 14.22 -15.55 0.13
CA LEU A 142 13.56 -14.35 -0.38
C LEU A 142 14.61 -13.36 -0.89
N LEU A 143 15.65 -13.09 -0.09
CA LEU A 143 16.74 -12.18 -0.45
C LEU A 143 17.49 -12.60 -1.72
N GLU A 144 17.77 -13.90 -1.90
CA GLU A 144 18.45 -14.39 -3.12
C GLU A 144 17.64 -14.13 -4.40
N GLU A 145 16.31 -14.07 -4.30
CA GLU A 145 15.43 -13.87 -5.45
C GLU A 145 15.02 -12.41 -5.67
N THR A 146 14.87 -11.62 -4.61
CA THR A 146 14.52 -10.19 -4.73
C THR A 146 15.76 -9.35 -5.06
N LEU A 147 16.92 -9.69 -4.50
CA LEU A 147 18.17 -8.96 -4.69
C LEU A 147 18.98 -9.52 -5.88
N PHE A 148 18.37 -9.54 -7.08
CA PHE A 148 19.12 -9.85 -8.32
C PHE A 148 20.33 -8.92 -8.53
N ARG A 149 20.33 -7.75 -7.88
CA ARG A 149 21.48 -6.89 -7.65
C ARG A 149 21.46 -6.39 -6.20
N PRO A 150 22.41 -6.77 -5.33
CA PRO A 150 22.53 -6.13 -4.03
C PRO A 150 22.89 -4.64 -4.21
N PRO A 151 22.52 -3.77 -3.25
CA PRO A 151 22.89 -2.35 -3.31
C PRO A 151 24.40 -2.20 -3.43
N SER A 152 24.81 -1.23 -4.24
CA SER A 152 26.22 -1.00 -4.59
C SER A 152 27.02 -0.27 -3.49
N GLY A 153 26.32 0.32 -2.52
CA GLY A 153 26.89 1.00 -1.36
C GLY A 153 25.80 1.69 -0.52
N THR A 154 26.23 2.48 0.47
CA THR A 154 25.35 3.27 1.35
C THR A 154 24.47 4.24 0.57
N ASP A 155 25.04 5.01 -0.36
CA ASP A 155 24.30 6.00 -1.17
C ASP A 155 23.12 5.36 -1.91
N ASP A 156 23.31 4.18 -2.50
CA ASP A 156 22.27 3.43 -3.23
C ASP A 156 21.12 2.97 -2.31
N ILE A 157 21.39 2.75 -1.02
CA ILE A 157 20.35 2.45 -0.03
C ILE A 157 19.63 3.73 0.38
N LEU A 158 20.34 4.83 0.57
CA LEU A 158 19.75 6.11 0.98
C LEU A 158 18.92 6.76 -0.13
N ASP A 159 19.28 6.56 -1.39
CA ASP A 159 18.58 7.19 -2.51
C ASP A 159 17.45 6.31 -3.06
N HIS A 160 17.56 4.98 -2.93
CA HIS A 160 16.68 4.02 -3.62
C HIS A 160 16.31 2.78 -2.78
N SER A 161 16.12 2.94 -1.47
CA SER A 161 15.88 1.83 -0.54
C SER A 161 14.75 0.88 -0.96
N TYR A 162 13.66 1.42 -1.52
CA TYR A 162 12.47 0.69 -1.95
C TYR A 162 12.77 -0.39 -3.00
N ARG A 163 13.80 -0.17 -3.83
CA ARG A 163 14.22 -1.13 -4.87
C ARG A 163 14.84 -2.40 -4.29
N TYR A 164 15.37 -2.29 -3.07
CA TYR A 164 16.08 -3.36 -2.39
C TYR A 164 15.28 -3.92 -1.21
N SER A 165 14.23 -3.22 -0.77
CA SER A 165 13.35 -3.67 0.29
C SER A 165 12.49 -4.85 -0.18
N VAL A 166 12.44 -5.87 0.67
CA VAL A 166 11.59 -7.04 0.50
C VAL A 166 10.18 -6.77 1.04
N PHE A 167 10.05 -5.86 2.01
CA PHE A 167 8.77 -5.54 2.65
C PHE A 167 8.04 -4.33 2.06
N HIS A 168 8.67 -3.54 1.18
CA HIS A 168 8.10 -2.30 0.65
C HIS A 168 6.65 -2.44 0.15
N ASN A 169 6.36 -3.54 -0.56
CA ASN A 169 5.03 -3.84 -1.11
C ASN A 169 4.05 -4.47 -0.10
N LEU A 170 4.37 -4.54 1.19
CA LEU A 170 3.45 -5.00 2.22
C LEU A 170 2.74 -3.80 2.86
N SER A 171 1.55 -3.99 3.40
CA SER A 171 0.92 -2.95 4.23
C SER A 171 1.73 -2.70 5.52
N PHE A 172 1.68 -1.47 6.06
CA PHE A 172 2.55 -1.05 7.17
C PHE A 172 2.57 -2.03 8.36
N ARG A 173 1.43 -2.59 8.75
CA ARG A 173 1.39 -3.56 9.86
C ARG A 173 2.25 -4.80 9.60
N GLU A 174 2.20 -5.34 8.39
CA GLU A 174 3.01 -6.49 7.98
C GLU A 174 4.49 -6.14 7.90
N GLN A 175 4.82 -4.95 7.39
CA GLN A 175 6.21 -4.43 7.40
C GLN A 175 6.73 -4.36 8.84
N ILE A 176 5.94 -3.79 9.76
CA ILE A 176 6.29 -3.65 11.17
C ILE A 176 6.55 -5.01 11.82
N GLU A 177 5.70 -6.02 11.57
CA GLU A 177 5.93 -7.37 12.12
C GLU A 177 7.20 -8.02 11.54
N GLY A 178 7.45 -7.83 10.23
CA GLY A 178 8.66 -8.32 9.57
C GLY A 178 9.93 -7.72 10.18
N ILE A 179 10.00 -6.39 10.28
CA ILE A 179 11.14 -5.66 10.85
C ILE A 179 11.35 -6.04 12.33
N ARG A 180 10.28 -6.08 13.13
CA ARG A 180 10.36 -6.54 14.54
C ARG A 180 10.91 -7.95 14.66
N TYR A 181 10.56 -8.84 13.74
CA TYR A 181 11.11 -10.18 13.72
C TYR A 181 12.62 -10.15 13.44
N LEU A 182 13.08 -9.43 12.40
CA LEU A 182 14.51 -9.33 12.07
C LEU A 182 15.34 -8.80 13.25
N LEU A 183 14.85 -7.74 13.90
CA LEU A 183 15.47 -7.16 15.10
C LEU A 183 15.53 -8.16 16.26
N ARG A 184 14.41 -8.83 16.57
CA ARG A 184 14.30 -9.83 17.66
C ARG A 184 15.18 -11.06 17.41
N ALA A 185 15.19 -11.57 16.18
CA ALA A 185 15.95 -12.75 15.78
C ALA A 185 17.45 -12.44 15.62
N GLY A 186 17.82 -11.16 15.48
CA GLY A 186 19.20 -10.75 15.27
C GLY A 186 19.69 -11.05 13.86
N ILE A 187 18.81 -10.97 12.86
CA ILE A 187 19.12 -11.19 11.45
C ILE A 187 19.56 -9.85 10.85
N PRO A 188 20.85 -9.67 10.49
CA PRO A 188 21.35 -8.40 9.95
C PRO A 188 21.12 -8.27 8.44
N ASP A 189 20.92 -9.37 7.73
CA ASP A 189 20.81 -9.37 6.27
C ASP A 189 19.61 -8.54 5.81
N ASN A 190 19.89 -7.48 5.05
CA ASN A 190 18.94 -6.48 4.53
C ASN A 190 18.23 -5.61 5.59
N LEU A 191 18.56 -5.73 6.88
CA LEU A 191 17.87 -5.00 7.95
C LEU A 191 17.92 -3.48 7.76
N GLU A 192 19.08 -2.93 7.38
CA GLU A 192 19.26 -1.49 7.11
C GLU A 192 18.32 -1.00 6.01
N VAL A 193 18.21 -1.77 4.93
CA VAL A 193 17.33 -1.47 3.79
C VAL A 193 15.86 -1.45 4.21
N GLU A 194 15.40 -2.45 4.99
CA GLU A 194 14.00 -2.48 5.44
C GLU A 194 13.68 -1.32 6.39
N LEU A 195 14.63 -0.93 7.25
CA LEU A 195 14.44 0.18 8.18
C LEU A 195 14.41 1.53 7.46
N VAL A 196 15.34 1.76 6.53
CA VAL A 196 15.38 2.97 5.71
C VAL A 196 14.12 3.06 4.85
N SER A 197 13.76 1.99 4.13
CA SER A 197 12.57 1.99 3.27
C SER A 197 11.26 2.20 4.01
N PHE A 198 11.10 1.59 5.19
CA PHE A 198 9.95 1.86 6.04
C PHE A 198 9.91 3.34 6.47
N SER A 199 11.05 3.90 6.88
CA SER A 199 11.12 5.27 7.41
C SER A 199 10.92 6.32 6.31
N GLU A 200 11.45 6.08 5.11
CA GLU A 200 11.29 6.96 3.94
C GLU A 200 9.84 7.02 3.46
N ALA A 201 9.12 5.91 3.53
CA ALA A 201 7.72 5.87 3.10
C ALA A 201 6.80 6.79 3.96
N ILE A 202 7.17 7.07 5.23
CA ILE A 202 6.30 7.76 6.19
C ILE A 202 6.07 9.25 5.82
N PRO A 203 7.10 10.11 5.63
CA PRO A 203 6.86 11.51 5.29
C PRO A 203 6.02 11.69 4.01
N SER A 204 6.37 11.00 2.93
CA SER A 204 5.62 11.04 1.66
C SER A 204 4.18 10.56 1.86
N TYR A 205 3.98 9.48 2.60
CA TYR A 205 2.64 9.00 2.93
C TYR A 205 1.80 10.03 3.71
N LEU A 206 2.37 10.71 4.72
CA LEU A 206 1.66 11.73 5.49
C LEU A 206 1.35 12.99 4.65
N LYS A 207 2.30 13.46 3.83
CA LYS A 207 2.07 14.54 2.84
C LYS A 207 0.91 14.18 1.92
N ASN A 208 0.83 12.91 1.53
CA ASN A 208 -0.22 12.38 0.67
C ASN A 208 -1.61 12.43 1.34
N LEU A 209 -1.71 12.04 2.60
CA LEU A 209 -2.97 12.14 3.36
C LEU A 209 -3.48 13.58 3.49
N LEU A 210 -2.58 14.55 3.71
CA LEU A 210 -2.94 15.98 3.79
C LEU A 210 -3.46 16.51 2.47
N SER A 211 -2.90 16.04 1.38
CA SER A 211 -3.25 16.53 0.05
C SER A 211 -4.62 16.03 -0.42
N LEU A 212 -5.03 14.83 -0.01
CA LEU A 212 -6.42 14.38 -0.16
C LEU A 212 -7.40 15.27 0.60
N ILE A 213 -7.03 15.72 1.81
CA ILE A 213 -7.86 16.69 2.55
C ILE A 213 -7.96 17.99 1.77
N MET A 214 -6.84 18.50 1.24
CA MET A 214 -6.80 19.73 0.42
C MET A 214 -7.73 19.66 -0.80
N LEU A 215 -7.81 18.50 -1.44
CA LEU A 215 -8.62 18.35 -2.65
C LEU A 215 -10.09 18.17 -2.30
N PHE A 216 -10.39 17.43 -1.25
CA PHE A 216 -11.74 17.34 -0.69
C PHE A 216 -12.36 18.71 -0.34
N ILE A 217 -11.60 19.61 0.28
CA ILE A 217 -12.08 20.97 0.60
C ILE A 217 -12.19 21.88 -0.62
N SER A 218 -11.49 21.57 -1.71
CA SER A 218 -11.56 22.33 -2.96
C SER A 218 -12.83 21.99 -3.73
N ASP A 219 -13.32 20.76 -3.61
CA ASP A 219 -14.52 20.27 -4.29
C ASP A 219 -15.82 20.47 -3.50
N THR A 220 -15.73 20.66 -2.18
CA THR A 220 -16.90 20.69 -1.28
C THR A 220 -16.96 21.97 -0.44
N GLU A 221 -18.04 22.77 -0.62
CA GLU A 221 -18.23 24.02 0.13
C GLU A 221 -18.42 23.82 1.65
N ASP A 222 -19.04 22.72 2.08
CA ASP A 222 -19.31 22.36 3.48
C ASP A 222 -18.49 21.12 3.94
N ALA A 223 -17.19 21.09 3.63
CA ALA A 223 -16.31 19.96 3.94
C ALA A 223 -16.07 19.80 5.46
N GLU A 224 -16.20 18.58 5.99
CA GLU A 224 -15.82 18.24 7.37
C GLU A 224 -14.46 17.51 7.38
N ILE A 225 -13.41 18.22 7.83
CA ILE A 225 -12.01 17.74 7.75
C ILE A 225 -11.35 17.44 9.10
N LYS A 226 -12.09 17.55 10.21
CA LYS A 226 -11.53 17.31 11.54
C LYS A 226 -11.10 15.86 11.73
N ASP A 227 -11.95 14.92 11.34
CA ASP A 227 -11.68 13.48 11.44
C ASP A 227 -10.45 13.03 10.65
N PRO A 228 -10.30 13.36 9.35
CA PRO A 228 -9.08 12.98 8.63
C PRO A 228 -7.82 13.65 9.18
N LEU A 229 -7.88 14.91 9.64
CA LEU A 229 -6.74 15.55 10.32
C LEU A 229 -6.35 14.82 11.62
N CYS A 230 -7.32 14.35 12.42
CA CYS A 230 -7.03 13.54 13.62
C CYS A 230 -6.30 12.24 13.25
N VAL A 231 -6.66 11.60 12.13
CA VAL A 231 -5.97 10.40 11.65
C VAL A 231 -4.55 10.71 11.19
N VAL A 232 -4.31 11.81 10.48
CA VAL A 232 -2.96 12.26 10.10
C VAL A 232 -2.06 12.46 11.33
N ILE A 233 -2.56 13.18 12.33
CA ILE A 233 -1.85 13.40 13.60
C ILE A 233 -1.51 12.06 14.26
N ALA A 234 -2.50 11.19 14.40
CA ALA A 234 -2.30 9.91 15.07
C ALA A 234 -1.33 8.99 14.30
N ALA A 235 -1.40 8.97 12.97
CA ALA A 235 -0.47 8.22 12.14
C ALA A 235 0.97 8.77 12.25
N ALA A 236 1.15 10.09 12.23
CA ALA A 236 2.47 10.73 12.34
C ALA A 236 3.16 10.43 13.67
N PHE A 237 2.46 10.61 14.79
CA PHE A 237 3.07 10.34 16.10
C PHE A 237 3.18 8.84 16.39
N GLY A 238 2.26 8.02 15.88
CA GLY A 238 2.34 6.58 16.00
C GLY A 238 3.48 5.98 15.17
N SER A 239 3.76 6.49 13.96
CA SER A 239 4.94 6.10 13.17
C SER A 239 6.25 6.49 13.85
N VAL A 240 6.31 7.67 14.49
CA VAL A 240 7.48 8.10 15.26
C VAL A 240 7.77 7.13 16.41
N GLU A 241 6.76 6.71 17.18
CA GLU A 241 6.94 5.72 18.24
C GLU A 241 7.41 4.35 17.71
N ILE A 242 6.96 3.97 16.52
CA ILE A 242 7.39 2.73 15.86
C ILE A 242 8.88 2.83 15.47
N ILE A 243 9.28 3.93 14.83
CA ILE A 243 10.67 4.21 14.43
C ILE A 243 11.57 4.26 15.66
N ASP A 244 11.16 4.98 16.72
CA ASP A 244 11.88 5.02 18.00
C ASP A 244 12.07 3.62 18.59
N GLY A 245 11.04 2.77 18.50
CA GLY A 245 11.13 1.37 18.91
C GLY A 245 12.14 0.57 18.09
N PHE A 246 12.18 0.76 16.77
CA PHE A 246 13.15 0.10 15.91
C PHE A 246 14.58 0.55 16.20
N LEU A 247 14.81 1.87 16.32
CA LEU A 247 16.13 2.42 16.64
C LEU A 247 16.62 1.90 18.00
N ALA A 248 15.76 1.89 19.02
CA ALA A 248 16.09 1.35 20.33
C ALA A 248 16.45 -0.16 20.29
N ASP A 249 15.75 -0.96 19.49
CA ASP A 249 16.02 -2.39 19.34
C ASP A 249 17.24 -2.69 18.43
N SER A 250 17.72 -1.69 17.69
CA SER A 250 18.84 -1.78 16.74
C SER A 250 20.19 -1.34 17.31
N GLU A 251 20.25 -0.86 18.55
CA GLU A 251 21.44 -0.23 19.15
C GLU A 251 22.71 -1.10 18.95
N GLU A 252 23.77 -0.49 18.38
CA GLU A 252 25.05 -1.10 17.96
C GLU A 252 25.05 -1.95 16.66
N ARG A 253 23.92 -2.08 15.93
CA ARG A 253 23.84 -2.88 14.70
C ARG A 253 23.80 -2.08 13.39
N LEU A 254 23.44 -0.80 13.45
CA LEU A 254 23.32 0.07 12.28
C LEU A 254 24.55 0.99 12.17
N ASP A 255 24.95 1.29 10.94
CA ASP A 255 25.88 2.39 10.68
C ASP A 255 25.27 3.74 11.13
N GLU A 256 26.13 4.64 11.63
CA GLU A 256 25.75 5.97 12.10
C GLU A 256 25.04 6.77 11.00
N VAL A 257 25.45 6.60 9.74
CA VAL A 257 24.83 7.27 8.58
C VAL A 257 23.35 6.90 8.44
N PHE A 258 22.98 5.63 8.61
CA PHE A 258 21.57 5.21 8.51
C PHE A 258 20.75 5.71 9.70
N VAL A 259 21.34 5.75 10.89
CA VAL A 259 20.67 6.30 12.08
C VAL A 259 20.38 7.79 11.89
N GLU A 260 21.37 8.57 11.45
CA GLU A 260 21.19 10.00 11.18
C GLU A 260 20.10 10.26 10.14
N TYR A 261 20.04 9.45 9.08
CA TYR A 261 19.03 9.58 8.04
C TYR A 261 17.63 9.19 8.51
N ILE A 262 17.49 8.09 9.26
CA ILE A 262 16.21 7.69 9.86
C ILE A 262 15.69 8.75 10.86
N GLU A 263 16.58 9.35 11.65
CA GLU A 263 16.23 10.45 12.57
C GLU A 263 15.73 11.69 11.81
N LEU A 264 16.33 12.03 10.66
CA LEU A 264 15.84 13.11 9.81
C LEU A 264 14.39 12.84 9.34
N LEU A 265 14.14 11.65 8.78
CA LEU A 265 12.81 11.25 8.30
C LEU A 265 11.77 11.22 9.44
N ARG A 266 12.20 10.80 10.63
CA ARG A 266 11.40 10.84 11.84
C ARG A 266 11.05 12.29 12.23
N GLU A 267 11.99 13.24 12.17
CA GLU A 267 11.74 14.65 12.44
C GLU A 267 10.76 15.28 11.43
N GLU A 268 10.81 14.86 10.16
CA GLU A 268 9.84 15.27 9.13
C GLU A 268 8.42 14.78 9.44
N ALA A 269 8.27 13.54 9.90
CA ALA A 269 6.99 13.00 10.34
C ALA A 269 6.44 13.78 11.56
N VAL A 270 7.29 14.12 12.53
CA VAL A 270 6.91 14.98 13.67
C VAL A 270 6.42 16.34 13.18
N THR A 271 7.16 16.98 12.27
CA THR A 271 6.81 18.29 11.70
C THR A 271 5.42 18.23 11.04
N THR A 272 5.16 17.19 10.25
CA THR A 272 3.85 17.01 9.59
C THR A 272 2.71 16.83 10.61
N GLY A 273 2.92 16.05 11.67
CA GLY A 273 1.94 15.89 12.75
C GLY A 273 1.67 17.19 13.51
N GLU A 274 2.72 17.97 13.75
CA GLU A 274 2.64 19.29 14.39
C GLU A 274 1.89 20.34 13.56
N GLU A 275 2.08 20.32 12.24
CA GLU A 275 1.32 21.14 11.30
C GLU A 275 -0.18 20.77 11.29
N ALA A 276 -0.49 19.47 11.28
CA ALA A 276 -1.88 18.99 11.35
C ALA A 276 -2.56 19.37 12.68
N ILE A 277 -1.84 19.36 13.81
CA ILE A 277 -2.34 19.88 15.10
C ILE A 277 -2.71 21.36 14.97
N ALA A 278 -1.82 22.18 14.38
CA ALA A 278 -2.08 23.60 14.18
C ALA A 278 -3.32 23.83 13.30
N LEU A 279 -3.50 23.05 12.23
CA LEU A 279 -4.72 23.09 11.41
C LEU A 279 -5.99 22.77 12.22
N ILE A 280 -5.98 21.75 13.08
CA ILE A 280 -7.13 21.45 13.96
C ILE A 280 -7.40 22.59 14.94
N HIS A 281 -6.38 23.19 15.54
CA HIS A 281 -6.54 24.32 16.44
C HIS A 281 -7.17 25.52 15.72
N LEU A 282 -6.70 25.84 14.52
CA LEU A 282 -7.25 26.90 13.68
C LEU A 282 -8.71 26.60 13.31
N LEU A 283 -9.01 25.36 12.91
CA LEU A 283 -10.37 24.91 12.57
C LEU A 283 -11.35 25.06 13.74
N ASN A 284 -10.98 24.58 14.93
CA ASN A 284 -11.83 24.69 16.12
C ASN A 284 -12.09 26.15 16.53
N ARG A 285 -11.17 27.05 16.20
CA ARG A 285 -11.26 28.48 16.53
C ARG A 285 -11.88 29.31 15.41
N ALA A 286 -12.18 28.72 14.25
CA ALA A 286 -12.75 29.46 13.14
C ALA A 286 -14.16 29.99 13.46
N ASP A 287 -14.93 29.22 14.25
CA ASP A 287 -16.31 29.56 14.67
C ASP A 287 -16.37 30.59 15.82
N ASP A 288 -15.38 30.63 16.71
CA ASP A 288 -15.28 31.60 17.82
C ASP A 288 -13.81 31.95 18.15
N PRO A 289 -13.17 32.84 17.38
CA PRO A 289 -11.75 33.15 17.54
C PRO A 289 -11.53 34.02 18.79
N ILE A 290 -11.03 33.40 19.87
CA ILE A 290 -10.52 34.12 21.04
C ILE A 290 -9.08 34.57 20.73
N LEU A 291 -8.95 35.73 20.07
CA LEU A 291 -7.70 36.34 19.59
C LEU A 291 -6.61 36.61 20.66
N HIS A 292 -6.91 36.39 21.94
CA HIS A 292 -6.00 36.61 23.07
C HIS A 292 -5.65 35.33 23.83
N GLU A 293 -6.05 34.16 23.31
CA GLU A 293 -5.68 32.88 23.87
C GLU A 293 -4.23 32.55 23.49
N GLU A 294 -3.46 32.08 24.47
CA GLU A 294 -2.06 31.69 24.31
C GLU A 294 -1.94 30.58 23.24
N GLY A 295 -0.97 30.69 22.33
CA GLY A 295 -0.76 29.74 21.23
C GLY A 295 -1.52 30.03 19.93
N PHE A 296 -2.47 30.97 19.91
CA PHE A 296 -3.24 31.24 18.70
C PHE A 296 -2.39 31.75 17.52
N LEU A 297 -1.50 32.71 17.76
CA LEU A 297 -0.58 33.21 16.73
C LEU A 297 0.51 32.19 16.38
N ASP A 298 0.87 31.31 17.31
CA ASP A 298 1.89 30.29 17.11
C ASP A 298 1.41 29.24 16.10
N ASP A 299 0.11 28.87 16.14
CA ASP A 299 -0.49 27.97 15.14
C ASP A 299 -0.48 28.60 13.73
N PHE A 300 -0.76 29.90 13.61
CA PHE A 300 -0.63 30.62 12.33
C PHE A 300 0.81 30.66 11.84
N GLU A 301 1.76 30.96 12.72
CA GLU A 301 3.18 31.03 12.38
C GLU A 301 3.71 29.66 11.92
N ARG A 302 3.32 28.58 12.62
CA ARG A 302 3.69 27.21 12.28
C ARG A 302 3.21 26.83 10.88
N VAL A 303 1.92 26.97 10.61
CA VAL A 303 1.38 26.64 9.28
C VAL A 303 1.98 27.57 8.23
N MET A 304 2.12 28.87 8.53
CA MET A 304 2.76 29.80 7.60
C MET A 304 4.19 29.43 7.26
N GLN A 305 4.94 28.77 8.14
CA GLN A 305 6.32 28.35 7.89
C GLN A 305 6.42 27.03 7.12
N SER A 306 5.30 26.32 6.94
CA SER A 306 5.25 25.05 6.23
C SER A 306 5.86 25.15 4.82
N THR A 307 6.54 24.09 4.44
CA THR A 307 7.03 23.82 3.08
C THR A 307 6.03 22.97 2.28
N ASN A 308 4.99 22.44 2.92
CA ASN A 308 3.96 21.63 2.27
C ASN A 308 2.84 22.53 1.71
N PRO A 309 2.64 22.59 0.37
CA PRO A 309 1.58 23.39 -0.24
C PRO A 309 0.19 23.04 0.28
N SER A 310 -0.10 21.75 0.52
CA SER A 310 -1.39 21.28 1.00
C SER A 310 -1.75 21.84 2.37
N VAL A 311 -0.77 21.95 3.28
CA VAL A 311 -0.96 22.57 4.61
C VAL A 311 -1.37 24.04 4.46
N LEU A 312 -0.71 24.78 3.58
CA LEU A 312 -1.01 26.19 3.31
C LEU A 312 -2.40 26.36 2.69
N ILE A 313 -2.80 25.51 1.75
CA ILE A 313 -4.13 25.59 1.12
C ILE A 313 -5.24 25.23 2.12
N ILE A 314 -5.05 24.21 2.97
CA ILE A 314 -6.01 23.88 4.02
C ILE A 314 -6.15 25.05 4.99
N ALA A 315 -5.05 25.68 5.39
CA ALA A 315 -5.10 26.86 6.25
C ALA A 315 -5.82 28.05 5.59
N ASP A 316 -5.54 28.34 4.31
CA ASP A 316 -6.27 29.39 3.56
C ASP A 316 -7.79 29.12 3.58
N TRP A 317 -8.20 27.87 3.42
CA TRP A 317 -9.60 27.47 3.49
C TRP A 317 -10.20 27.67 4.90
N ILE A 318 -9.50 27.26 5.96
CA ILE A 318 -9.95 27.48 7.35
C ILE A 318 -10.11 28.98 7.63
N ILE A 319 -9.12 29.79 7.23
CA ILE A 319 -9.10 31.24 7.46
C ILE A 319 -10.27 31.93 6.76
N ARG A 320 -10.70 31.45 5.59
CA ARG A 320 -11.88 31.98 4.87
C ARG A 320 -13.19 31.79 5.63
N GLN A 321 -13.24 30.86 6.58
CA GLN A 321 -14.41 30.64 7.42
C GLN A 321 -14.49 31.62 8.60
N ILE A 322 -13.36 32.24 8.95
CA ILE A 322 -13.30 33.25 10.00
C ILE A 322 -14.01 34.53 9.51
N PRO A 323 -14.92 35.13 10.29
CA PRO A 323 -15.57 36.38 9.91
C PRO A 323 -14.57 37.50 9.59
N ALA A 324 -14.74 38.17 8.45
CA ALA A 324 -13.81 39.19 7.95
C ALA A 324 -13.52 40.34 8.95
N GLU A 325 -14.47 40.64 9.84
CA GLU A 325 -14.30 41.64 10.91
C GLU A 325 -13.24 41.21 11.94
N ARG A 326 -13.07 39.91 12.16
CA ARG A 326 -12.10 39.32 13.09
C ARG A 326 -10.72 39.15 12.46
N LEU A 327 -10.67 38.91 11.15
CA LEU A 327 -9.41 38.81 10.40
C LEU A 327 -8.63 40.13 10.37
N GLN A 328 -9.30 41.27 10.52
CA GLN A 328 -8.65 42.59 10.58
C GLN A 328 -7.75 42.78 11.79
N ASP A 329 -7.97 42.00 12.86
CA ASP A 329 -7.16 42.03 14.08
C ASP A 329 -5.88 41.19 13.95
N LEU A 330 -5.73 40.39 12.88
CA LEU A 330 -4.56 39.57 12.60
C LEU A 330 -3.49 40.35 11.80
N PRO A 331 -2.19 39.99 11.96
CA PRO A 331 -1.13 40.41 11.05
C PRO A 331 -1.52 40.27 9.59
N GLN A 332 -1.03 41.19 8.74
CA GLN A 332 -1.40 41.21 7.33
C GLN A 332 -0.99 39.93 6.59
N GLU A 333 0.13 39.31 6.98
CA GLU A 333 0.58 38.01 6.48
C GLU A 333 -0.32 36.81 6.85
N TYR A 334 -1.27 36.98 7.79
CA TYR A 334 -2.21 35.92 8.20
C TYR A 334 -3.62 36.14 7.64
N GLN A 335 -3.78 37.12 6.74
CA GLN A 335 -5.04 37.38 6.07
C GLN A 335 -5.24 36.44 4.87
N THR A 336 -6.49 36.36 4.40
CA THR A 336 -6.91 35.51 3.28
C THR A 336 -6.04 35.73 2.03
N GLU A 337 -5.81 34.66 1.27
CA GLU A 337 -4.97 34.59 0.07
C GLU A 337 -3.46 34.64 0.31
N TYR A 338 -2.96 34.98 1.50
CA TYR A 338 -1.51 35.03 1.73
C TYR A 338 -0.90 33.61 1.75
N PHE A 339 -1.55 32.69 2.46
CA PHE A 339 -1.22 31.27 2.46
C PHE A 339 -1.27 30.68 1.06
N ARG A 340 -2.33 30.98 0.29
CA ARG A 340 -2.47 30.53 -1.11
C ARG A 340 -1.35 31.06 -1.99
N LYS A 341 -1.00 32.35 -1.90
CA LYS A 341 0.12 32.93 -2.66
C LYS A 341 1.46 32.28 -2.29
N ARG A 342 1.66 31.91 -1.03
CA ARG A 342 2.85 31.17 -0.61
C ARG A 342 2.86 29.74 -1.17
N ALA A 343 1.71 29.06 -1.17
CA ALA A 343 1.58 27.74 -1.80
C ALA A 343 1.93 27.81 -3.29
N ASP A 344 1.34 28.77 -4.02
CA ASP A 344 1.63 29.00 -5.44
C ASP A 344 3.13 29.26 -5.68
N LEU A 345 3.78 30.03 -4.80
CA LEU A 345 5.23 30.31 -4.89
C LEU A 345 6.11 29.09 -4.61
N LEU A 346 5.69 28.21 -3.69
CA LEU A 346 6.41 26.96 -3.41
C LEU A 346 6.28 26.03 -4.61
N GLU A 347 5.06 25.85 -5.14
CA GLU A 347 4.83 25.07 -6.36
C GLU A 347 5.63 25.60 -7.55
N ASP A 348 5.76 26.92 -7.69
CA ASP A 348 6.58 27.52 -8.76
C ASP A 348 8.09 27.37 -8.51
N TYR A 349 8.55 27.41 -7.24
CA TYR A 349 9.95 27.18 -6.88
C TYR A 349 10.38 25.74 -7.21
N TYR A 350 9.56 24.76 -6.87
CA TYR A 350 9.81 23.35 -7.21
C TYR A 350 9.75 23.07 -8.72
N LYS A 351 9.07 23.92 -9.52
CA LYS A 351 9.08 23.83 -11.00
C LYS A 351 10.31 24.43 -11.67
N ASP A 352 11.09 25.26 -10.96
CA ASP A 352 12.21 26.05 -11.50
C ASP A 352 13.60 25.55 -11.03
N GLU A 353 13.69 24.48 -10.23
CA GLU A 353 14.98 23.85 -9.94
C GLU A 353 15.56 23.20 -11.22
N PRO A 354 16.84 23.44 -11.56
CA PRO A 354 17.40 22.96 -12.82
C PRO A 354 17.52 21.44 -12.79
N ASP A 355 16.82 20.78 -13.72
CA ASP A 355 16.94 19.36 -14.12
C ASP A 355 18.41 18.89 -14.14
N ASP A 356 18.93 18.41 -13.00
CA ASP A 356 20.06 17.48 -13.00
C ASP A 356 19.47 16.11 -13.32
N GLU A 357 19.97 15.46 -14.38
CA GLU A 357 19.40 14.32 -15.15
C GLU A 357 18.86 13.06 -14.39
N ASP A 358 18.71 13.08 -13.07
CA ASP A 358 18.07 12.05 -12.22
C ASP A 358 16.75 12.50 -11.52
N THR A 359 16.30 13.76 -11.71
CA THR A 359 15.12 14.35 -10.99
C THR A 359 13.77 13.70 -11.29
N SER A 360 13.65 12.93 -12.38
CA SER A 360 12.34 12.43 -12.82
C SER A 360 11.68 11.43 -11.86
N LEU A 361 12.46 10.81 -10.97
CA LEU A 361 11.96 9.81 -10.01
C LEU A 361 11.62 10.43 -8.65
N GLU A 362 12.42 11.37 -8.15
CA GLU A 362 12.16 12.07 -6.88
C GLU A 362 10.92 12.98 -6.96
N GLU A 363 10.71 13.69 -8.09
CA GLU A 363 9.49 14.49 -8.34
C GLU A 363 8.20 13.66 -8.45
N LEU A 364 8.36 12.35 -8.56
CA LEU A 364 7.31 11.38 -8.83
C LEU A 364 6.88 10.70 -7.50
N GLU A 365 7.82 10.55 -6.55
CA GLU A 365 7.63 10.01 -5.20
C GLU A 365 7.01 11.02 -4.21
N GLU A 366 7.19 12.34 -4.43
CA GLU A 366 6.57 13.40 -3.60
C GLU A 366 5.14 13.80 -4.03
N ARG A 367 4.58 13.17 -5.08
CA ARG A 367 3.27 13.56 -5.63
C ARG A 367 2.11 13.13 -4.75
N VAL A 368 1.12 14.01 -4.69
CA VAL A 368 -0.06 13.78 -3.87
C VAL A 368 -0.96 12.70 -4.48
N PRO A 369 -1.78 11.97 -3.70
CA PRO A 369 -2.64 10.88 -4.16
C PRO A 369 -3.48 11.20 -5.38
N ASP A 370 -4.05 12.40 -5.43
CA ASP A 370 -4.88 12.82 -6.56
C ASP A 370 -4.05 13.33 -7.74
N GLU A 371 -2.82 13.81 -7.52
CA GLU A 371 -1.85 14.00 -8.61
C GLU A 371 -1.49 12.65 -9.20
N ILE A 372 -1.28 11.63 -8.36
CA ILE A 372 -1.08 10.25 -8.78
C ILE A 372 -2.31 9.74 -9.56
N LEU A 373 -3.53 10.03 -9.12
CA LEU A 373 -4.75 9.68 -9.87
C LEU A 373 -4.89 10.49 -11.17
N ALA A 374 -4.26 11.66 -11.27
CA ALA A 374 -4.21 12.45 -12.50
C ALA A 374 -3.09 12.01 -13.46
N LEU A 375 -2.16 11.16 -13.02
CA LEU A 375 -1.06 10.65 -13.83
C LEU A 375 -1.55 9.77 -14.98
N SER A 376 -0.71 9.70 -16.01
CA SER A 376 -0.78 8.64 -17.00
C SER A 376 -0.27 7.31 -16.41
N PRO A 377 -0.74 6.16 -16.92
CA PRO A 377 -0.23 4.85 -16.49
C PRO A 377 1.29 4.72 -16.63
N GLU A 378 1.89 5.37 -17.63
CA GLU A 378 3.34 5.35 -17.85
C GLU A 378 4.09 6.05 -16.70
N GLU A 379 3.62 7.20 -16.25
CA GLU A 379 4.22 7.95 -15.13
C GLU A 379 4.12 7.17 -13.81
N VAL A 380 3.01 6.45 -13.57
CA VAL A 380 2.85 5.63 -12.37
C VAL A 380 3.77 4.39 -12.40
N ILE A 381 3.99 3.80 -13.58
CA ILE A 381 4.94 2.67 -13.72
C ILE A 381 6.36 3.12 -13.40
N GLU A 382 6.73 4.35 -13.74
CA GLU A 382 8.07 4.90 -13.47
C GLU A 382 8.35 5.01 -11.96
N LEU A 383 7.32 5.10 -11.11
CA LEU A 383 7.44 5.07 -9.65
C LEU A 383 8.02 3.76 -9.11
N GLY A 384 7.97 2.68 -9.89
CA GLY A 384 8.47 1.37 -9.46
C GLY A 384 7.64 0.69 -8.36
N ASP A 385 6.58 1.34 -7.86
CA ASP A 385 5.64 0.77 -6.90
C ASP A 385 4.50 0.03 -7.64
N ILE A 386 4.60 -1.29 -7.59
CA ILE A 386 3.64 -2.20 -8.22
C ILE A 386 2.28 -2.21 -7.49
N GLU A 387 2.25 -1.99 -6.18
CA GLU A 387 1.02 -1.90 -5.39
C GLU A 387 0.28 -0.60 -5.70
N LEU A 388 1.03 0.50 -5.80
CA LEU A 388 0.49 1.80 -6.20
C LEU A 388 -0.07 1.72 -7.63
N PHE A 389 0.68 1.15 -8.57
CA PHE A 389 0.19 0.99 -9.94
C PHE A 389 -1.04 0.08 -10.03
N PHE A 390 -1.08 -1.00 -9.25
CA PHE A 390 -2.28 -1.85 -9.17
C PHE A 390 -3.49 -1.08 -8.63
N SER A 391 -3.31 -0.32 -7.55
CA SER A 391 -4.37 0.49 -6.93
C SER A 391 -4.85 1.60 -7.88
N PHE A 392 -3.92 2.29 -8.55
CA PHE A 392 -4.21 3.28 -9.59
C PHE A 392 -5.07 2.69 -10.72
N LEU A 393 -4.71 1.51 -11.24
CA LEU A 393 -5.49 0.84 -12.28
C LEU A 393 -6.86 0.41 -11.78
N ARG A 394 -6.98 -0.12 -10.55
CA ARG A 394 -8.25 -0.52 -9.95
C ARG A 394 -9.23 0.66 -9.89
N ASP A 395 -8.77 1.81 -9.40
CA ASP A 395 -9.64 2.98 -9.18
C ASP A 395 -10.12 3.55 -10.52
N HIS A 396 -9.20 3.67 -11.47
CA HIS A 396 -9.54 4.09 -12.83
C HIS A 396 -10.44 3.10 -13.56
N ILE A 397 -10.22 1.80 -13.38
CA ILE A 397 -11.09 0.78 -13.96
C ILE A 397 -12.46 0.86 -13.33
N SER A 398 -12.58 1.10 -12.02
CA SER A 398 -13.88 1.30 -11.34
C SER A 398 -14.69 2.41 -12.00
N ASP A 399 -14.02 3.48 -12.44
CA ASP A 399 -14.57 4.60 -13.20
C ASP A 399 -14.84 4.29 -14.70
N GLY A 400 -14.52 3.10 -15.18
CA GLY A 400 -14.59 2.71 -16.59
C GLY A 400 -13.46 3.28 -17.46
N LYS A 401 -12.38 3.80 -16.86
CA LYS A 401 -11.16 4.28 -17.53
C LYS A 401 -10.11 3.17 -17.63
N TYR A 402 -9.09 3.36 -18.47
CA TYR A 402 -7.97 2.43 -18.71
C TYR A 402 -8.34 0.94 -18.89
N LEU A 403 -9.55 0.63 -19.38
CA LEU A 403 -10.02 -0.75 -19.61
C LEU A 403 -9.16 -1.54 -20.60
N ASN A 404 -8.40 -0.84 -21.46
CA ASN A 404 -7.39 -1.41 -22.35
C ASN A 404 -6.21 -2.04 -21.59
N MET A 405 -5.99 -1.67 -20.33
CA MET A 405 -4.97 -2.23 -19.44
C MET A 405 -5.52 -3.30 -18.50
N SER A 406 -6.77 -3.74 -18.71
CA SER A 406 -7.40 -4.78 -17.89
C SER A 406 -6.61 -6.10 -17.86
N GLY A 407 -5.89 -6.45 -18.93
CA GLY A 407 -4.94 -7.56 -18.92
C GLY A 407 -3.87 -7.37 -17.84
N THR A 408 -3.13 -6.25 -17.91
CA THR A 408 -2.11 -5.86 -16.92
C THR A 408 -2.67 -5.83 -15.50
N PHE A 409 -3.85 -5.24 -15.29
CA PHE A 409 -4.50 -5.21 -13.98
C PHE A 409 -4.74 -6.62 -13.41
N ILE A 410 -5.24 -7.56 -14.22
CA ILE A 410 -5.43 -8.96 -13.80
C ILE A 410 -4.10 -9.64 -13.53
N GLU A 411 -3.07 -9.38 -14.34
CA GLU A 411 -1.72 -9.90 -14.13
C GLU A 411 -1.12 -9.44 -12.80
N LEU A 412 -1.28 -8.17 -12.48
CA LEU A 412 -0.83 -7.59 -11.22
C LEU A 412 -1.63 -8.17 -10.04
N GLY A 413 -2.96 -8.28 -10.15
CA GLY A 413 -3.79 -8.92 -9.12
C GLY A 413 -3.41 -10.38 -8.88
N LEU A 414 -3.01 -11.07 -9.94
CA LEU A 414 -2.43 -12.41 -9.85
C LEU A 414 -1.09 -12.40 -9.09
N ASP A 415 -0.17 -11.49 -9.37
CA ASP A 415 1.15 -11.44 -8.72
C ASP A 415 1.12 -10.99 -7.27
N LEU A 416 0.22 -10.05 -6.96
CA LEU A 416 0.06 -9.47 -5.63
C LEU A 416 -0.81 -10.32 -4.70
N ASP A 417 -1.36 -11.44 -5.18
CA ASP A 417 -2.37 -12.24 -4.49
C ASP A 417 -3.65 -11.44 -4.15
N ARG A 418 -4.04 -10.54 -5.07
CA ARG A 418 -5.16 -9.59 -5.00
C ARG A 418 -6.22 -9.82 -6.09
N MET A 419 -6.48 -11.10 -6.41
CA MET A 419 -7.48 -11.47 -7.44
C MET A 419 -8.92 -11.21 -6.99
N ASP A 420 -9.16 -11.12 -5.69
CA ASP A 420 -10.38 -10.59 -5.09
C ASP A 420 -10.74 -9.21 -5.64
N GLU A 421 -9.81 -8.24 -5.59
CA GLU A 421 -10.06 -6.88 -6.10
C GLU A 421 -10.26 -6.83 -7.61
N VAL A 422 -9.67 -7.77 -8.34
CA VAL A 422 -9.95 -7.96 -9.77
C VAL A 422 -11.38 -8.44 -10.01
N PHE A 423 -11.94 -9.24 -9.10
CA PHE A 423 -13.31 -9.72 -9.20
C PHE A 423 -14.34 -8.65 -8.88
N ASP A 424 -14.03 -7.70 -8.00
CA ASP A 424 -14.92 -6.57 -7.70
C ASP A 424 -15.20 -5.74 -8.97
N GLN A 425 -14.20 -5.66 -9.87
CA GLN A 425 -14.30 -4.98 -11.15
C GLN A 425 -15.08 -5.75 -12.23
N LYS A 426 -15.56 -6.97 -11.93
CA LYS A 426 -16.27 -7.82 -12.90
C LYS A 426 -17.52 -7.14 -13.46
N THR A 427 -18.26 -6.39 -12.64
CA THR A 427 -19.45 -5.67 -13.10
C THR A 427 -19.10 -4.63 -14.14
N VAL A 428 -18.06 -3.82 -13.88
CA VAL A 428 -17.54 -2.84 -14.85
C VAL A 428 -17.13 -3.52 -16.16
N PHE A 429 -16.39 -4.63 -16.08
CA PHE A 429 -15.95 -5.37 -17.27
C PHE A 429 -17.14 -5.94 -18.06
N MET A 430 -18.20 -6.38 -17.39
CA MET A 430 -19.43 -6.83 -18.05
C MET A 430 -20.15 -5.68 -18.76
N GLU A 431 -20.30 -4.54 -18.10
CA GLU A 431 -20.95 -3.35 -18.65
C GLU A 431 -20.24 -2.82 -19.90
N HIS A 432 -18.91 -2.75 -19.83
CA HIS A 432 -18.06 -2.27 -20.92
C HIS A 432 -17.65 -3.36 -21.92
N LYS A 433 -18.10 -4.61 -21.70
CA LYS A 433 -17.86 -5.78 -22.57
C LYS A 433 -16.38 -6.06 -22.79
N CYS A 434 -15.57 -5.95 -21.75
CA CYS A 434 -14.15 -6.27 -21.74
C CYS A 434 -13.95 -7.79 -21.83
N LYS A 435 -14.08 -8.36 -23.03
CA LYS A 435 -14.04 -9.82 -23.27
C LYS A 435 -12.76 -10.48 -22.79
N GLN A 436 -11.62 -9.82 -22.98
CA GLN A 436 -10.33 -10.30 -22.48
C GLN A 436 -10.36 -10.48 -20.97
N ALA A 437 -10.69 -9.42 -20.24
CA ALA A 437 -10.75 -9.43 -18.79
C ALA A 437 -11.70 -10.51 -18.26
N LEU A 438 -12.91 -10.57 -18.83
CA LEU A 438 -13.92 -11.57 -18.44
C LEU A 438 -13.45 -13.00 -18.69
N ALA A 439 -12.79 -13.27 -19.83
CA ALA A 439 -12.28 -14.60 -20.14
C ALA A 439 -11.14 -15.02 -19.20
N LEU A 440 -10.28 -14.09 -18.80
CA LEU A 440 -9.20 -14.35 -17.86
C LEU A 440 -9.75 -14.64 -16.46
N ILE A 441 -10.69 -13.82 -15.98
CA ILE A 441 -11.39 -14.01 -14.70
C ILE A 441 -12.11 -15.36 -14.67
N GLU A 442 -12.92 -15.69 -15.70
CA GLU A 442 -13.64 -16.96 -15.76
C GLU A 442 -12.70 -18.16 -15.84
N SER A 443 -11.58 -18.02 -16.57
CA SER A 443 -10.56 -19.07 -16.64
C SER A 443 -9.93 -19.32 -15.28
N TYR A 444 -9.59 -18.27 -14.54
CA TYR A 444 -9.09 -18.37 -13.18
C TYR A 444 -10.07 -19.12 -12.26
N LEU A 445 -11.36 -18.71 -12.27
CA LEU A 445 -12.40 -19.37 -11.48
C LEU A 445 -12.54 -20.85 -11.83
N PHE A 446 -12.50 -21.22 -13.13
CA PHE A 446 -12.52 -22.62 -13.53
C PHE A 446 -11.29 -23.40 -13.05
N VAL A 447 -10.11 -22.77 -12.98
CA VAL A 447 -8.93 -23.44 -12.45
C VAL A 447 -9.05 -23.66 -10.94
N GLN A 448 -9.54 -22.67 -10.18
CA GLN A 448 -9.83 -22.83 -8.74
C GLN A 448 -10.80 -23.99 -8.48
N ASP A 449 -11.85 -24.12 -9.30
CA ASP A 449 -12.80 -25.24 -9.28
C ASP A 449 -12.23 -26.58 -9.77
N ARG A 450 -10.93 -26.63 -10.11
CA ARG A 450 -10.23 -27.78 -10.72
C ARG A 450 -10.86 -28.24 -12.04
N ASN A 451 -11.56 -27.33 -12.73
CA ASN A 451 -12.20 -27.54 -14.02
C ASN A 451 -11.29 -27.11 -15.18
N TYR A 452 -10.10 -27.67 -15.21
CA TYR A 452 -9.00 -27.33 -16.13
C TYR A 452 -9.41 -27.36 -17.61
N LYS A 453 -10.27 -28.30 -18.01
CA LYS A 453 -10.77 -28.37 -19.39
C LYS A 453 -11.61 -27.16 -19.78
N ARG A 454 -12.41 -26.64 -18.85
CA ARG A 454 -13.19 -25.43 -19.10
C ARG A 454 -12.29 -24.20 -19.13
N ALA A 455 -11.33 -24.11 -18.21
CA ALA A 455 -10.34 -23.03 -18.23
C ALA A 455 -9.60 -22.95 -19.59
N GLU A 456 -9.07 -24.09 -20.06
CA GLU A 456 -8.41 -24.19 -21.38
C GLU A 456 -9.33 -23.78 -22.54
N ALA A 457 -10.61 -24.14 -22.49
CA ALA A 457 -11.56 -23.78 -23.54
C ALA A 457 -12.02 -22.32 -23.47
N HIS A 458 -12.04 -21.75 -22.27
CA HIS A 458 -12.59 -20.43 -22.01
C HIS A 458 -11.57 -19.32 -22.28
N ILE A 459 -10.28 -19.54 -21.94
CA ILE A 459 -9.27 -18.48 -22.08
C ILE A 459 -9.09 -18.01 -23.54
N HIS A 460 -9.34 -18.89 -24.51
CA HIS A 460 -9.30 -18.56 -25.93
C HIS A 460 -10.51 -17.74 -26.44
N GLN A 461 -11.47 -17.42 -25.57
CA GLN A 461 -12.61 -16.55 -25.90
C GLN A 461 -12.29 -15.06 -25.71
N GLY A 462 -11.18 -14.75 -25.03
CA GLY A 462 -10.80 -13.40 -24.59
C GLY A 462 -10.21 -12.45 -25.65
N GLU A 463 -10.33 -12.72 -26.95
CA GLU A 463 -9.74 -11.88 -28.02
C GLU A 463 -8.22 -11.62 -27.86
N MET A 464 -7.50 -12.51 -27.17
CA MET A 464 -6.03 -12.47 -27.01
C MET A 464 -5.32 -13.32 -28.08
N GLU A 465 -4.04 -13.05 -28.30
CA GLU A 465 -3.22 -13.95 -29.09
C GLU A 465 -3.12 -15.33 -28.42
N PRO A 466 -3.21 -16.44 -29.17
CA PRO A 466 -3.29 -17.77 -28.57
C PRO A 466 -2.10 -18.15 -27.69
N ASP A 467 -0.89 -17.67 -28.04
CA ASP A 467 0.32 -17.92 -27.27
C ASP A 467 0.31 -17.17 -25.93
N GLU A 468 -0.19 -15.92 -25.92
CA GLU A 468 -0.38 -15.11 -24.71
C GLU A 468 -1.44 -15.72 -23.81
N ALA A 469 -2.58 -16.13 -24.37
CA ALA A 469 -3.64 -16.81 -23.63
C ALA A 469 -3.15 -18.12 -23.00
N GLU A 470 -2.37 -18.94 -23.74
CA GLU A 470 -1.77 -20.15 -23.17
C GLU A 470 -0.78 -19.82 -22.04
N LEU A 471 0.10 -18.83 -22.24
CA LEU A 471 1.08 -18.45 -21.21
C LEU A 471 0.40 -17.89 -19.95
N PHE A 472 -0.66 -17.10 -20.11
CA PHE A 472 -1.47 -16.61 -19.01
C PHE A 472 -2.16 -17.75 -18.26
N LEU A 473 -2.71 -18.74 -18.97
CA LEU A 473 -3.27 -19.93 -18.32
C LEU A 473 -2.19 -20.70 -17.53
N ALA A 474 -0.96 -20.75 -18.04
CA ALA A 474 0.16 -21.35 -17.32
C ALA A 474 0.44 -20.61 -16.00
N ARG A 475 0.34 -19.27 -16.01
CA ARG A 475 0.47 -18.44 -14.82
C ARG A 475 -0.68 -18.67 -13.83
N ILE A 476 -1.93 -18.69 -14.29
CA ILE A 476 -3.08 -19.07 -13.45
C ILE A 476 -2.84 -20.44 -12.80
N TYR A 477 -2.43 -21.45 -13.57
CA TYR A 477 -2.12 -22.78 -13.01
C TYR A 477 -1.01 -22.76 -11.98
N LEU A 478 0.03 -21.97 -12.23
CA LEU A 478 1.13 -21.82 -11.30
C LEU A 478 0.63 -21.24 -9.97
N GLN A 479 -0.25 -20.25 -10.03
CA GLN A 479 -0.77 -19.50 -8.89
C GLN A 479 -1.94 -20.18 -8.17
N THR A 480 -2.60 -21.16 -8.78
CA THR A 480 -3.61 -21.99 -8.11
C THR A 480 -3.06 -23.38 -7.73
N GLU A 481 -1.78 -23.44 -7.34
CA GLU A 481 -1.10 -24.66 -6.86
C GLU A 481 -1.14 -25.85 -7.84
N SER A 482 -1.17 -25.59 -9.15
CA SER A 482 -1.18 -26.60 -10.21
C SER A 482 0.09 -26.54 -11.09
N PRO A 483 1.31 -26.55 -10.51
CA PRO A 483 2.55 -26.25 -11.24
C PRO A 483 2.88 -27.25 -12.35
N LYS A 484 2.43 -28.52 -12.24
CA LYS A 484 2.60 -29.51 -13.32
C LYS A 484 1.84 -29.11 -14.60
N LYS A 485 0.69 -28.45 -14.46
CA LYS A 485 -0.09 -27.94 -15.61
C LYS A 485 0.57 -26.73 -16.25
N ALA A 486 1.14 -25.85 -15.44
CA ALA A 486 1.99 -24.76 -15.93
C ALA A 486 3.17 -25.30 -16.75
N VAL A 487 3.90 -26.30 -16.22
CA VAL A 487 4.99 -26.98 -16.95
C VAL A 487 4.52 -27.57 -18.28
N GLU A 488 3.37 -28.28 -18.31
CA GLU A 488 2.80 -28.86 -19.54
C GLU A 488 2.58 -27.80 -20.62
N ILE A 489 2.03 -26.65 -20.26
CA ILE A 489 1.79 -25.54 -21.20
C ILE A 489 3.10 -24.92 -21.67
N CYS A 490 3.98 -24.54 -20.75
CA CYS A 490 5.25 -23.88 -21.10
C CYS A 490 6.13 -24.78 -21.98
N GLU A 491 6.20 -26.09 -21.71
CA GLU A 491 6.92 -27.04 -22.57
C GLU A 491 6.26 -27.21 -23.95
N LYS A 492 4.93 -27.09 -24.05
CA LYS A 492 4.20 -27.13 -25.32
C LYS A 492 4.49 -25.86 -26.14
N LEU A 493 4.51 -24.71 -25.48
CA LEU A 493 4.87 -23.41 -26.05
C LEU A 493 6.30 -23.44 -26.63
N LEU A 494 7.30 -23.92 -25.87
CA LEU A 494 8.69 -24.04 -26.33
C LEU A 494 8.89 -24.98 -27.54
N LYS A 495 7.94 -25.86 -27.84
CA LYS A 495 7.99 -26.75 -29.01
C LYS A 495 7.46 -26.07 -30.28
N LYS A 496 6.80 -24.91 -30.18
CA LYS A 496 6.31 -24.16 -31.34
C LYS A 496 7.50 -23.58 -32.12
N LYS A 497 7.40 -23.61 -33.46
CA LYS A 497 8.48 -23.08 -34.35
C LYS A 497 8.59 -21.56 -34.32
N ARG A 498 7.48 -20.89 -34.00
CA ARG A 498 7.36 -19.46 -33.78
C ARG A 498 6.45 -19.33 -32.58
N ILE A 499 6.94 -18.62 -31.58
CA ILE A 499 6.21 -18.30 -30.36
C ILE A 499 6.36 -16.80 -30.14
N GLY A 500 5.25 -16.12 -29.84
CA GLY A 500 5.23 -14.67 -29.61
C GLY A 500 5.65 -14.25 -28.20
N VAL A 501 5.78 -15.21 -27.28
CA VAL A 501 6.00 -14.98 -25.85
C VAL A 501 7.19 -15.80 -25.35
N ASP A 502 7.82 -15.36 -24.26
CA ASP A 502 8.87 -16.12 -23.58
C ASP A 502 8.28 -16.94 -22.41
N PRO A 503 8.20 -18.28 -22.53
CA PRO A 503 7.69 -19.13 -21.47
C PRO A 503 8.73 -19.49 -20.41
N TYR A 504 10.02 -19.14 -20.57
CA TYR A 504 11.08 -19.55 -19.64
C TYR A 504 10.88 -19.04 -18.21
N PRO A 505 10.53 -17.77 -17.96
CA PRO A 505 10.32 -17.28 -16.59
C PRO A 505 9.28 -18.12 -15.83
N ILE A 506 8.11 -18.33 -16.43
CA ILE A 506 7.03 -19.14 -15.84
C ILE A 506 7.45 -20.62 -15.74
N LEU A 507 8.18 -21.15 -16.71
CA LEU A 507 8.66 -22.53 -16.69
C LEU A 507 9.65 -22.80 -15.54
N ILE A 508 10.55 -21.86 -15.26
CA ILE A 508 11.53 -21.97 -14.17
C ILE A 508 10.80 -22.04 -12.84
N LEU A 509 9.89 -21.09 -12.58
CA LEU A 509 9.05 -21.05 -11.38
C LEU A 509 8.21 -22.33 -11.26
N ALA A 510 7.59 -22.78 -12.35
CA ALA A 510 6.79 -23.99 -12.36
C ALA A 510 7.62 -25.26 -12.10
N TYR A 511 8.87 -25.33 -12.57
CA TYR A 511 9.76 -26.44 -12.23
C TYR A 511 10.15 -26.45 -10.75
N ARG A 512 10.42 -25.27 -10.16
CA ARG A 512 10.72 -25.15 -8.72
C ARG A 512 9.53 -25.58 -7.88
N ALA A 513 8.36 -25.00 -8.14
CA ALA A 513 7.10 -25.36 -7.47
C ALA A 513 6.71 -26.84 -7.65
N ALA A 514 7.16 -27.50 -8.74
CA ALA A 514 6.98 -28.93 -8.96
C ALA A 514 8.09 -29.81 -8.31
N GLY A 515 9.01 -29.25 -7.54
CA GLY A 515 10.13 -29.94 -6.88
C GLY A 515 11.23 -30.41 -7.83
N SER A 516 11.40 -29.74 -8.99
CA SER A 516 12.30 -30.14 -10.07
C SER A 516 13.47 -29.17 -10.29
N GLU A 517 14.24 -28.89 -9.24
CA GLU A 517 15.32 -27.89 -9.24
C GLU A 517 16.36 -28.09 -10.36
N LYS A 518 16.77 -29.33 -10.65
CA LYS A 518 17.70 -29.61 -11.77
C LYS A 518 17.16 -29.19 -13.14
N LYS A 519 15.84 -29.20 -13.31
CA LYS A 519 15.20 -28.74 -14.54
C LYS A 519 15.08 -27.21 -14.57
N ALA A 520 14.79 -26.59 -13.43
CA ALA A 520 14.81 -25.13 -13.28
C ALA A 520 16.18 -24.56 -13.67
N GLN A 521 17.27 -25.05 -13.08
CA GLN A 521 18.64 -24.64 -13.41
C GLN A 521 19.00 -24.84 -14.90
N LYS A 522 18.49 -25.90 -15.51
CA LYS A 522 18.70 -26.15 -16.94
C LYS A 522 17.91 -25.17 -17.81
N ALA A 523 16.70 -24.80 -17.39
CA ALA A 523 15.88 -23.81 -18.07
C ALA A 523 16.49 -22.40 -17.94
N GLU A 524 17.01 -22.03 -16.77
CA GLU A 524 17.78 -20.78 -16.58
C GLU A 524 19.00 -20.70 -17.49
N ALA A 525 19.78 -21.79 -17.55
CA ALA A 525 20.94 -21.86 -18.43
C ALA A 525 20.56 -21.80 -19.92
N ALA A 526 19.33 -22.20 -20.29
CA ALA A 526 18.83 -22.07 -21.64
C ALA A 526 18.37 -20.63 -21.93
N MET A 527 17.64 -20.00 -21.00
CA MET A 527 17.20 -18.61 -21.09
C MET A 527 18.38 -17.64 -21.23
N ARG A 528 19.43 -17.81 -20.41
CA ARG A 528 20.69 -17.01 -20.49
C ARG A 528 21.47 -17.15 -21.80
N ARG A 529 21.16 -18.14 -22.64
CA ARG A 529 21.78 -18.34 -23.96
C ARG A 529 20.97 -17.72 -25.10
N GLN A 530 19.77 -17.21 -24.81
CA GLN A 530 18.87 -16.62 -25.79
C GLN A 530 18.90 -15.09 -25.78
N GLY A 531 19.32 -14.46 -24.68
CA GLY A 531 19.81 -13.07 -24.63
C GLY A 531 21.29 -13.00 -25.03
#